data_AF-A0A6G4APK0-F1
#
_entry.id   AF-A0A6G4APK0-F1
#
_cell.length_a   1.000
_cell.length_b   1.000
_cell.length_c   1.000
_cell.angle_alpha   90.00
_cell.angle_beta   90.00
_cell.angle_gamma   90.00
#
_symmetry.space_group_name_H-M   'P 1'
#
loop_
_entity.id
_entity.type
_entity.pdbx_description
1 polymer ?
#
loop_
_entity_poly.entity_id
_entity_poly.type
_entity_poly.pdbx_seq_one_letter_code
_entity_poly.pdbx_strand_id
1 'polypeptide(L)'
;MALPARPALPSWLPLDGFILGLIGTVALAVLLPVSGRAATITDGATTVAVAFLFFLYGARLSTREALDGVRHWRLHLTVLVCTFVIFPALGLAARGLVPYVLTHPLYTGLLFLCLVPSTVQSSIAFTSIARGNVAAAICAGSFSSLLGVVVTPVLVALLLGGSGGGFSADSMIKIGLQLLAPFLAGQLLRRWIGGFISRHRAVLRLVDRGSVLLVVYAAFSEGMVRGIWHQVTPARLAILLGVEAVLLTVMLTLTSYGSRKLGFVREDRITIVFAGSKKSLAAGLPMASVLFGAQASLAVLPLMLFHQMQLMVCAVLARRFAARAPEGAGAAGAEAGNRSSVARADADSADSADDAALTRV
;
A
#
# COMPACT_ATOMS: atom_id res chain seq x y z
N MET A 1 17.21 30.89 1.20
CA MET A 1 16.04 30.88 2.10
C MET A 1 15.85 29.45 2.60
N ALA A 2 16.36 29.13 3.78
CA ALA A 2 16.32 27.79 4.34
C ALA A 2 14.88 27.44 4.77
N LEU A 3 14.36 26.29 4.32
CA LEU A 3 13.06 25.79 4.78
C LEU A 3 13.16 25.49 6.28
N PRO A 4 12.17 25.90 7.10
CA PRO A 4 12.20 25.64 8.54
C PRO A 4 12.21 24.14 8.82
N ALA A 5 13.02 23.73 9.80
CA ALA A 5 13.08 22.37 10.29
C ALA A 5 11.68 21.91 10.71
N ARG A 6 11.21 20.79 10.16
CA ARG A 6 9.92 20.21 10.53
C ARG A 6 9.93 19.86 12.03
N PRO A 7 8.83 20.08 12.76
CA PRO A 7 8.73 19.57 14.13
C PRO A 7 8.88 18.05 14.07
N ALA A 8 9.98 17.55 14.65
CA ALA A 8 10.18 16.12 14.80
C ALA A 8 9.16 15.61 15.82
N LEU A 9 8.32 14.66 15.39
CA LEU A 9 7.37 14.02 16.30
C LEU A 9 8.14 13.28 17.41
N PRO A 10 7.62 13.27 18.65
CA PRO A 10 8.27 12.61 19.77
C PRO A 10 8.51 11.12 19.48
N SER A 11 9.73 10.63 19.78
CA SER A 11 10.23 9.28 19.47
C SER A 11 9.48 8.11 20.14
N TRP A 12 8.47 8.42 20.96
CA TRP A 12 7.67 7.50 21.78
C TRP A 12 6.30 7.20 21.18
N LEU A 13 5.92 7.85 20.07
CA LEU A 13 4.75 7.48 19.27
C LEU A 13 5.15 6.45 18.19
N PRO A 14 4.71 5.18 18.26
CA PRO A 14 5.01 4.15 17.26
C PRO A 14 4.24 4.33 15.94
N LEU A 15 3.78 5.55 15.62
CA LEU A 15 2.98 5.89 14.45
C LEU A 15 3.76 6.87 13.56
N ASP A 16 4.00 6.53 12.29
CA ASP A 16 4.57 7.46 11.28
C ASP A 16 3.63 8.67 11.16
N GLY A 17 4.20 9.87 11.01
CA GLY A 17 3.44 11.12 10.85
C GLY A 17 2.43 11.06 9.70
N PHE A 18 2.61 10.18 8.70
CA PHE A 18 1.59 9.93 7.69
C PHE A 18 0.33 9.25 8.24
N ILE A 19 0.46 8.27 9.14
CA ILE A 19 -0.67 7.57 9.76
C ILE A 19 -1.43 8.54 10.67
N LEU A 20 -0.70 9.34 11.45
CA LEU A 20 -1.31 10.40 12.27
C LEU A 20 -2.04 11.43 11.40
N GLY A 21 -1.44 11.82 10.27
CA GLY A 21 -2.10 12.67 9.28
C GLY A 21 -3.40 12.05 8.77
N LEU A 22 -3.40 10.76 8.46
CA LEU A 22 -4.58 10.05 7.95
C LEU A 22 -5.71 9.98 8.99
N ILE A 23 -5.38 9.66 10.26
CA ILE A 23 -6.34 9.70 11.37
C ILE A 23 -6.89 11.12 11.57
N GLY A 24 -6.00 12.12 11.59
CA GLY A 24 -6.38 13.53 11.74
C GLY A 24 -7.29 14.01 10.61
N THR A 25 -7.02 13.58 9.38
CA THR A 25 -7.86 13.89 8.22
C THR A 25 -9.23 13.23 8.30
N VAL A 26 -9.30 11.98 8.73
CA VAL A 26 -10.58 11.29 8.96
C VAL A 26 -11.38 12.01 10.05
N ALA A 27 -10.75 12.36 11.17
CA ALA A 27 -11.40 13.11 12.25
C ALA A 27 -11.89 14.49 11.74
N LEU A 28 -11.08 15.19 10.95
CA LEU A 28 -11.46 16.46 10.35
C LEU A 28 -12.66 16.31 9.40
N ALA A 29 -12.68 15.27 8.57
CA ALA A 29 -13.80 15.00 7.66
C ALA A 29 -15.11 14.65 8.40
N VAL A 30 -15.00 13.99 9.57
CA VAL A 30 -16.14 13.67 10.44
C VAL A 30 -16.69 14.92 11.12
N LEU A 31 -15.82 15.80 11.62
CA LEU A 31 -16.22 16.99 12.37
C LEU A 31 -16.62 18.18 11.47
N LEU A 32 -15.92 18.34 10.34
CA LEU A 32 -16.07 19.45 9.40
C LEU A 32 -16.19 18.90 7.96
N PRO A 33 -17.27 18.20 7.62
CA PRO A 33 -17.44 17.67 6.27
C PRO A 33 -17.60 18.80 5.25
N VAL A 34 -16.82 18.77 4.17
CA VAL A 34 -16.98 19.70 3.05
C VAL A 34 -18.30 19.45 2.32
N SER A 35 -19.07 20.51 2.07
CA SER A 35 -20.38 20.45 1.43
C SER A 35 -20.63 21.66 0.50
N GLY A 36 -21.69 21.60 -0.30
CA GLY A 36 -22.08 22.68 -1.21
C GLY A 36 -21.00 23.01 -2.25
N ARG A 37 -20.80 24.30 -2.53
CA ARG A 37 -19.83 24.78 -3.55
C ARG A 37 -18.39 24.38 -3.23
N ALA A 38 -18.03 24.28 -1.95
CA ALA A 38 -16.70 23.85 -1.55
C ALA A 38 -16.44 22.39 -1.94
N ALA A 39 -17.47 21.52 -1.87
CA ALA A 39 -17.34 20.12 -2.27
C ALA A 39 -17.02 19.99 -3.77
N THR A 40 -17.66 20.78 -4.63
CA THR A 40 -17.36 20.76 -6.08
C THR A 40 -15.91 21.15 -6.39
N ILE A 41 -15.36 22.14 -5.65
CA ILE A 41 -13.96 22.53 -5.79
C ILE A 41 -13.04 21.41 -5.30
N THR A 42 -13.38 20.80 -4.15
CA THR A 42 -12.64 19.66 -3.60
C THR A 42 -12.66 18.45 -4.53
N ASP A 43 -13.77 18.16 -5.21
CA ASP A 43 -13.88 17.06 -6.19
C ASP A 43 -12.98 17.29 -7.41
N GLY A 44 -12.98 18.53 -7.94
CA GLY A 44 -12.07 18.92 -9.03
C GLY A 44 -10.61 18.80 -8.62
N ALA A 45 -10.26 19.30 -7.43
CA ALA A 45 -8.90 19.19 -6.87
C ALA A 45 -8.50 17.72 -6.65
N THR A 46 -9.42 16.89 -6.16
CA THR A 46 -9.22 15.46 -5.95
C THR A 46 -8.98 14.74 -7.27
N THR A 47 -9.74 15.07 -8.32
CA THR A 47 -9.56 14.50 -9.67
C THR A 47 -8.16 14.79 -10.22
N VAL A 48 -7.71 16.04 -10.13
CA VAL A 48 -6.35 16.44 -10.55
C VAL A 48 -5.29 15.75 -9.69
N ALA A 49 -5.50 15.69 -8.37
CA ALA A 49 -4.59 15.05 -7.43
C ALA A 49 -4.44 13.55 -7.72
N VAL A 50 -5.53 12.83 -8.02
CA VAL A 50 -5.49 11.41 -8.38
C VAL A 50 -4.78 11.22 -9.72
N ALA A 51 -5.10 12.00 -10.75
CA ALA A 51 -4.41 11.90 -12.03
C ALA A 51 -2.90 12.16 -11.88
N PHE A 52 -2.53 13.17 -11.11
CA PHE A 52 -1.13 13.48 -10.82
C PHE A 52 -0.44 12.38 -9.99
N LEU A 53 -1.12 11.80 -9.00
CA LEU A 53 -0.61 10.66 -8.22
C LEU A 53 -0.27 9.48 -9.12
N PHE A 54 -1.20 9.09 -9.99
CA PHE A 54 -1.00 7.96 -10.91
C PHE A 54 0.10 8.26 -11.92
N PHE A 55 0.18 9.50 -12.43
CA PHE A 55 1.31 9.96 -13.25
C PHE A 55 2.65 9.83 -12.52
N LEU A 56 2.72 10.29 -11.26
CA LEU A 56 3.93 10.16 -10.45
C LEU A 56 4.30 8.71 -10.18
N TYR A 57 3.33 7.81 -10.02
CA TYR A 57 3.58 6.38 -9.85
C TYR A 57 4.21 5.78 -11.10
N GLY A 58 3.72 6.14 -12.28
CA GLY A 58 4.33 5.75 -13.55
C GLY A 58 5.75 6.30 -13.68
N ALA A 59 5.93 7.61 -13.44
CA ALA A 59 7.21 8.27 -13.62
C ALA A 59 8.28 7.84 -12.61
N ARG A 60 7.89 7.33 -11.43
CA ARG A 60 8.80 6.77 -10.42
C ARG A 60 9.25 5.35 -10.73
N LEU A 61 8.50 4.60 -11.55
CA LEU A 61 8.78 3.18 -11.80
C LEU A 61 10.05 2.97 -12.63
N SER A 62 11.16 2.69 -11.94
CA SER A 62 12.43 2.37 -12.58
C SER A 62 12.47 0.96 -13.14
N THR A 63 12.76 0.83 -14.43
CA THR A 63 13.02 -0.46 -15.09
C THR A 63 14.18 -1.21 -14.45
N ARG A 64 15.21 -0.51 -13.94
CA ARG A 64 16.30 -1.13 -13.16
C ARG A 64 15.84 -1.61 -11.78
N GLU A 65 15.04 -0.83 -11.05
CA GLU A 65 14.51 -1.27 -9.75
C GLU A 65 13.55 -2.48 -9.92
N ALA A 66 12.86 -2.58 -11.06
CA ALA A 66 12.09 -3.76 -11.44
C ALA A 66 12.96 -4.99 -11.76
N LEU A 67 14.11 -4.79 -12.40
CA LEU A 67 15.07 -5.86 -12.72
C LEU A 67 15.89 -6.31 -11.50
N ASP A 68 16.23 -5.42 -10.57
CA ASP A 68 16.98 -5.77 -9.35
C ASP A 68 16.15 -6.64 -8.37
N GLY A 69 14.82 -6.59 -8.47
CA GLY A 69 13.90 -7.47 -7.74
C GLY A 69 14.00 -8.96 -8.12
N VAL A 70 14.68 -9.29 -9.22
CA VAL A 70 14.80 -10.67 -9.71
C VAL A 70 15.53 -11.57 -8.71
N ARG A 71 16.38 -11.03 -7.83
CA ARG A 71 17.17 -11.81 -6.87
C ARG A 71 16.31 -12.61 -5.87
N HIS A 72 15.07 -12.19 -5.59
CA HIS A 72 14.09 -12.91 -4.75
C HIS A 72 12.75 -13.12 -5.48
N TRP A 73 12.77 -13.37 -6.78
CA TRP A 73 11.56 -13.46 -7.61
C TRP A 73 10.50 -14.44 -7.07
N ARG A 74 10.91 -15.56 -6.48
CA ARG A 74 9.99 -16.55 -5.86
C ARG A 74 9.17 -15.92 -4.73
N LEU A 75 9.79 -15.09 -3.89
CA LEU A 75 9.12 -14.39 -2.80
C LEU A 75 8.15 -13.34 -3.33
N HIS A 76 8.60 -12.51 -4.28
CA HIS A 76 7.77 -11.46 -4.85
C HIS A 76 6.56 -12.04 -5.59
N LEU A 77 6.76 -13.11 -6.37
CA LEU A 77 5.67 -13.81 -7.04
C LEU A 77 4.67 -14.37 -6.02
N THR A 78 5.13 -14.95 -4.91
CA THR A 78 4.25 -15.45 -3.85
C THR A 78 3.37 -14.33 -3.29
N VAL A 79 3.95 -13.16 -2.99
CA VAL A 79 3.19 -11.99 -2.49
C VAL A 79 2.19 -11.48 -3.53
N LEU A 80 2.58 -11.43 -4.80
CA LEU A 80 1.71 -11.00 -5.90
C LEU A 80 0.54 -11.98 -6.11
N VAL A 81 0.79 -13.28 -6.06
CA VAL A 81 -0.26 -14.31 -6.13
C VAL A 81 -1.22 -14.18 -4.95
N CYS A 82 -0.71 -13.98 -3.73
CA CYS A 82 -1.59 -13.71 -2.59
C CYS A 82 -2.46 -12.47 -2.85
N THR A 83 -1.87 -11.38 -3.33
CA THR A 83 -2.54 -10.08 -3.48
C THR A 83 -3.55 -10.04 -4.62
N PHE A 84 -3.21 -10.56 -5.80
CA PHE A 84 -3.98 -10.40 -7.04
C PHE A 84 -4.62 -11.70 -7.55
N VAL A 85 -4.45 -12.82 -6.85
CA VAL A 85 -5.12 -14.09 -7.17
C VAL A 85 -5.92 -14.60 -5.98
N ILE A 86 -5.26 -14.87 -4.85
CA ILE A 86 -5.92 -15.50 -3.70
C ILE A 86 -6.95 -14.55 -3.09
N PHE A 87 -6.59 -13.29 -2.81
CA PHE A 87 -7.55 -12.31 -2.30
C PHE A 87 -8.76 -12.14 -3.22
N PRO A 88 -8.61 -11.84 -4.54
CA PRO A 88 -9.75 -11.77 -5.46
C PRO A 88 -10.58 -13.04 -5.49
N ALA A 89 -9.97 -14.22 -5.46
CA ALA A 89 -10.70 -15.49 -5.42
C ALA A 89 -11.54 -15.63 -4.14
N LEU A 90 -10.99 -15.25 -2.97
CA LEU A 90 -11.73 -15.22 -1.71
C LEU A 90 -12.85 -14.17 -1.74
N GLY A 91 -12.60 -13.00 -2.35
CA GLY A 91 -13.62 -11.97 -2.57
C GLY A 91 -14.78 -12.48 -3.42
N LEU A 92 -14.50 -13.20 -4.51
CA LEU A 92 -15.53 -13.83 -5.34
C LEU A 92 -16.27 -14.94 -4.60
N ALA A 93 -15.57 -15.76 -3.81
CA ALA A 93 -16.19 -16.79 -2.98
C ALA A 93 -17.14 -16.19 -1.94
N ALA A 94 -16.83 -15.00 -1.41
CA ALA A 94 -17.70 -14.26 -0.50
C ALA A 94 -19.04 -13.84 -1.14
N ARG A 95 -19.22 -13.99 -2.47
CA ARG A 95 -20.54 -13.80 -3.10
C ARG A 95 -21.59 -14.76 -2.55
N GLY A 96 -21.19 -15.96 -2.11
CA GLY A 96 -22.09 -16.91 -1.45
C GLY A 96 -22.65 -16.42 -0.11
N LEU A 97 -22.08 -15.36 0.47
CA LEU A 97 -22.58 -14.71 1.68
C LEU A 97 -23.71 -13.72 1.41
N VAL A 98 -24.00 -13.40 0.14
CA VAL A 98 -25.07 -12.49 -0.26
C VAL A 98 -26.34 -13.30 -0.60
N PRO A 99 -27.54 -12.88 -0.16
CA PRO A 99 -27.86 -11.67 0.63
C PRO A 99 -27.89 -11.90 2.15
N TYR A 100 -27.60 -13.12 2.62
CA TYR A 100 -27.89 -13.55 4.00
C TYR A 100 -26.98 -12.90 5.06
N VAL A 101 -25.69 -12.81 4.79
CA VAL A 101 -24.67 -12.29 5.71
C VAL A 101 -24.22 -10.89 5.28
N LEU A 102 -24.07 -10.67 3.97
CA LEU A 102 -23.68 -9.38 3.40
C LEU A 102 -24.77 -8.84 2.48
N THR A 103 -24.99 -7.54 2.56
CA THR A 103 -25.77 -6.82 1.55
C THR A 103 -24.93 -6.63 0.28
N HIS A 104 -25.59 -6.48 -0.88
CA HIS A 104 -24.89 -6.23 -2.14
C HIS A 104 -23.87 -5.07 -2.08
N PRO A 105 -24.19 -3.89 -1.50
CA PRO A 105 -23.23 -2.80 -1.38
C PRO A 105 -21.99 -3.15 -0.54
N LEU A 106 -22.17 -3.87 0.58
CA LEU A 106 -21.05 -4.28 1.44
C LEU A 106 -20.19 -5.35 0.76
N TYR A 107 -20.80 -6.27 0.02
CA TYR A 107 -20.08 -7.23 -0.80
C TYR A 107 -19.25 -6.54 -1.89
N THR A 108 -19.80 -5.54 -2.58
CA THR A 108 -19.05 -4.75 -3.58
C THR A 108 -17.81 -4.10 -2.97
N GLY A 109 -17.94 -3.50 -1.77
CA GLY A 109 -16.79 -2.95 -1.05
C GLY A 109 -15.78 -4.01 -0.58
N LEU A 110 -16.26 -5.17 -0.10
CA LEU A 110 -15.40 -6.29 0.30
C LEU A 110 -14.62 -6.85 -0.90
N LEU A 111 -15.28 -7.01 -2.05
CA LEU A 111 -14.63 -7.43 -3.27
C LEU A 111 -13.59 -6.40 -3.68
N PHE A 112 -13.93 -5.10 -3.69
CA PHE A 112 -12.96 -4.04 -3.97
C PHE A 112 -11.72 -4.09 -3.06
N LEU A 113 -11.90 -4.25 -1.75
CA LEU A 113 -10.81 -4.51 -0.79
C LEU A 113 -9.93 -5.70 -1.22
N CYS A 114 -10.53 -6.75 -1.78
CA CYS A 114 -9.77 -7.91 -2.26
C CYS A 114 -8.97 -7.62 -3.55
N LEU A 115 -9.28 -6.57 -4.30
CA LEU A 115 -8.62 -6.25 -5.58
C LEU A 115 -7.46 -5.26 -5.43
N VAL A 116 -7.44 -4.44 -4.37
CA VAL A 116 -6.40 -3.42 -4.16
C VAL A 116 -5.02 -4.04 -3.84
N PRO A 117 -3.91 -3.32 -4.10
CA PRO A 117 -2.57 -3.81 -3.79
C PRO A 117 -2.28 -3.94 -2.29
N SER A 118 -1.14 -4.55 -1.97
CA SER A 118 -0.62 -4.67 -0.61
C SER A 118 0.02 -3.38 -0.10
N THR A 119 0.25 -3.30 1.22
CA THR A 119 0.89 -2.15 1.86
C THR A 119 2.42 -2.22 1.79
N VAL A 120 3.03 -1.07 1.55
CA VAL A 120 4.49 -0.90 1.60
C VAL A 120 4.95 -0.65 3.04
N GLN A 121 4.54 0.48 3.63
CA GLN A 121 5.11 0.96 4.90
C GLN A 121 4.83 0.03 6.08
N SER A 122 3.59 -0.41 6.26
CA SER A 122 3.25 -1.29 7.39
C SER A 122 3.90 -2.67 7.26
N SER A 123 4.05 -3.17 6.04
CA SER A 123 4.78 -4.42 5.78
C SER A 123 6.25 -4.32 6.15
N ILE A 124 6.92 -3.22 5.77
CA ILE A 124 8.31 -2.93 6.14
C ILE A 124 8.45 -2.84 7.67
N ALA A 125 7.60 -2.05 8.32
CA ALA A 125 7.66 -1.82 9.76
C ALA A 125 7.48 -3.13 10.56
N PHE A 126 6.45 -3.92 10.25
CA PHE A 126 6.21 -5.18 10.96
C PHE A 126 7.24 -6.25 10.64
N THR A 127 7.75 -6.28 9.40
CA THR A 127 8.86 -7.18 9.04
C THR A 127 10.12 -6.84 9.83
N SER A 128 10.45 -5.55 9.97
CA SER A 128 11.57 -5.08 10.78
C SER A 128 11.42 -5.48 12.25
N ILE A 129 10.27 -5.18 12.87
CA ILE A 129 9.97 -5.56 14.26
C ILE A 129 10.11 -7.07 14.46
N ALA A 130 9.60 -7.86 13.53
CA ALA A 130 9.64 -9.32 13.57
C ALA A 130 11.02 -9.93 13.26
N ARG A 131 12.02 -9.11 12.92
CA ARG A 131 13.36 -9.52 12.46
C ARG A 131 13.31 -10.40 11.19
N GLY A 132 12.56 -9.93 10.19
CA GLY A 132 12.47 -10.55 8.87
C GLY A 132 13.28 -9.81 7.79
N ASN A 133 13.13 -10.22 6.53
CA ASN A 133 13.88 -9.66 5.41
C ASN A 133 13.27 -8.31 4.97
N VAL A 134 13.75 -7.22 5.57
CA VAL A 134 13.26 -5.85 5.32
C VAL A 134 13.45 -5.44 3.86
N ALA A 135 14.58 -5.80 3.25
CA ALA A 135 14.85 -5.48 1.84
C ALA A 135 13.80 -6.14 0.93
N ALA A 136 13.51 -7.43 1.15
CA ALA A 136 12.46 -8.12 0.40
C ALA A 136 11.08 -7.51 0.65
N ALA A 137 10.77 -7.03 1.86
CA ALA A 137 9.50 -6.36 2.16
C ALA A 137 9.34 -5.03 1.40
N ILE A 138 10.43 -4.24 1.30
CA ILE A 138 10.45 -3.00 0.50
C ILE A 138 10.14 -3.33 -0.95
N CYS A 139 10.85 -4.30 -1.53
CA CYS A 139 10.66 -4.69 -2.93
C CYS A 139 9.26 -5.28 -3.16
N ALA A 140 8.80 -6.23 -2.34
CA ALA A 140 7.50 -6.88 -2.50
C ALA A 140 6.33 -5.90 -2.39
N GLY A 141 6.35 -5.02 -1.40
CA GLY A 141 5.33 -3.99 -1.24
C GLY A 141 5.34 -3.00 -2.42
N SER A 142 6.52 -2.61 -2.88
CA SER A 142 6.67 -1.70 -4.02
C SER A 142 6.14 -2.34 -5.30
N PHE A 143 6.52 -3.59 -5.60
CA PHE A 143 6.01 -4.32 -6.77
C PHE A 143 4.51 -4.52 -6.71
N SER A 144 3.96 -4.89 -5.55
CA SER A 144 2.52 -5.02 -5.37
C SER A 144 1.81 -3.69 -5.64
N SER A 145 2.32 -2.59 -5.08
CA SER A 145 1.73 -1.25 -5.29
C SER A 145 1.81 -0.82 -6.75
N LEU A 146 2.98 -0.94 -7.37
CA LEU A 146 3.23 -0.57 -8.77
C LEU A 146 2.39 -1.40 -9.74
N LEU A 147 2.38 -2.73 -9.56
CA LEU A 147 1.55 -3.61 -10.37
C LEU A 147 0.06 -3.33 -10.12
N GLY A 148 -0.33 -3.05 -8.88
CA GLY A 148 -1.69 -2.71 -8.50
C GLY A 148 -2.24 -1.47 -9.16
N VAL A 149 -1.40 -0.50 -9.53
CA VAL A 149 -1.81 0.67 -10.32
C VAL A 149 -2.46 0.25 -11.64
N VAL A 150 -1.95 -0.82 -12.25
CA VAL A 150 -2.43 -1.33 -13.55
C VAL A 150 -3.43 -2.47 -13.37
N VAL A 151 -3.13 -3.42 -12.50
CA VAL A 151 -3.91 -4.65 -12.32
C VAL A 151 -5.22 -4.40 -11.58
N THR A 152 -5.26 -3.52 -10.57
CA THR A 152 -6.49 -3.27 -9.80
C THR A 152 -7.61 -2.72 -10.67
N PRO A 153 -7.41 -1.66 -11.50
CA PRO A 153 -8.45 -1.17 -12.39
C PRO A 153 -8.99 -2.24 -13.34
N VAL A 154 -8.11 -3.09 -13.89
CA VAL A 154 -8.49 -4.21 -14.77
C VAL A 154 -9.31 -5.25 -14.00
N LEU A 155 -8.85 -5.67 -12.83
CA LEU A 155 -9.58 -6.61 -11.98
C LEU A 155 -10.94 -6.07 -11.57
N VAL A 156 -11.04 -4.79 -11.22
CA VAL A 156 -12.32 -4.16 -10.88
C VAL A 156 -13.25 -4.18 -12.08
N ALA A 157 -12.76 -3.76 -13.26
CA ALA A 157 -13.56 -3.79 -14.47
C ALA A 157 -14.08 -5.20 -14.80
N LEU A 158 -13.25 -6.23 -14.65
CA LEU A 158 -13.62 -7.61 -14.94
C LEU A 158 -14.58 -8.22 -13.89
N LEU A 159 -14.34 -7.97 -12.61
CA LEU A 159 -15.00 -8.71 -11.51
C LEU A 159 -16.20 -7.97 -10.91
N LEU A 160 -16.22 -6.65 -10.99
CA LEU A 160 -17.33 -5.81 -10.53
C LEU A 160 -18.19 -5.30 -11.70
N GLY A 161 -17.70 -5.39 -12.94
CA GLY A 161 -18.42 -4.92 -14.12
C GLY A 161 -19.71 -5.69 -14.45
N GLY A 162 -19.81 -6.96 -14.04
CA GLY A 162 -20.95 -7.83 -14.36
C GLY A 162 -22.04 -7.94 -13.27
N SER A 163 -21.82 -7.39 -12.07
CA SER A 163 -22.76 -7.56 -10.95
C SER A 163 -23.80 -6.44 -10.89
N GLY A 164 -24.90 -6.60 -11.64
CA GLY A 164 -26.22 -6.08 -11.31
C GLY A 164 -26.33 -4.63 -10.80
N GLY A 165 -25.81 -3.67 -11.56
CA GLY A 165 -26.03 -2.24 -11.30
C GLY A 165 -24.89 -1.33 -11.75
N GLY A 166 -24.81 -1.01 -13.04
CA GLY A 166 -24.26 0.28 -13.49
C GLY A 166 -22.77 0.41 -13.82
N PHE A 167 -21.99 -0.67 -13.97
CA PHE A 167 -20.65 -0.56 -14.57
C PHE A 167 -20.72 -0.75 -16.09
N SER A 168 -20.89 0.35 -16.81
CA SER A 168 -20.89 0.38 -18.27
C SER A 168 -19.47 0.21 -18.83
N ALA A 169 -19.34 -0.24 -20.09
CA ALA A 169 -18.09 -0.11 -20.85
C ALA A 169 -17.53 1.33 -20.80
N ASP A 170 -18.42 2.33 -20.68
CA ASP A 170 -18.06 3.74 -20.47
C ASP A 170 -17.33 3.99 -19.14
N SER A 171 -17.77 3.35 -18.05
CA SER A 171 -17.07 3.40 -16.76
C SER A 171 -15.68 2.77 -16.88
N MET A 172 -15.56 1.64 -17.60
CA MET A 172 -14.27 0.98 -17.84
C MET A 172 -13.30 1.85 -18.66
N ILE A 173 -13.81 2.55 -19.69
CA ILE A 173 -13.02 3.52 -20.47
C ILE A 173 -12.61 4.70 -19.59
N LYS A 174 -13.53 5.26 -18.79
CA LYS A 174 -13.22 6.35 -17.85
C LYS A 174 -12.14 5.96 -16.86
N ILE A 175 -12.21 4.75 -16.32
CA ILE A 175 -11.22 4.22 -15.38
C ILE A 175 -9.86 4.05 -16.06
N GLY A 176 -9.85 3.50 -17.29
CA GLY A 176 -8.64 3.42 -18.11
C GLY A 176 -8.04 4.81 -18.39
N LEU A 177 -8.86 5.80 -18.72
CA LEU A 177 -8.41 7.16 -19.00
C LEU A 177 -7.99 7.93 -17.74
N GLN A 178 -8.63 7.70 -16.60
CA GLN A 178 -8.41 8.47 -15.38
C GLN A 178 -7.31 7.88 -14.48
N LEU A 179 -7.11 6.56 -14.50
CA LEU A 179 -6.09 5.88 -13.71
C LEU A 179 -4.92 5.39 -14.59
N LEU A 180 -5.21 4.64 -15.66
CA LEU A 180 -4.17 3.97 -16.45
C LEU A 180 -3.45 4.94 -17.40
N ALA A 181 -4.16 5.84 -18.08
CA ALA A 181 -3.56 6.79 -19.01
C ALA A 181 -2.54 7.74 -18.35
N PRO A 182 -2.82 8.41 -17.20
CA PRO A 182 -1.81 9.25 -16.54
C PRO A 182 -0.61 8.42 -16.08
N PHE A 183 -0.82 7.20 -15.58
CA PHE A 183 0.27 6.29 -15.24
C PHE A 183 1.15 5.96 -16.45
N LEU A 184 0.55 5.56 -17.58
CA LEU A 184 1.28 5.27 -18.82
C LEU A 184 2.02 6.51 -19.34
N ALA A 185 1.39 7.68 -19.30
CA ALA A 185 2.03 8.95 -19.65
C ALA A 185 3.26 9.22 -18.76
N GLY A 186 3.13 9.03 -17.45
CA GLY A 186 4.25 9.15 -16.51
C GLY A 186 5.39 8.19 -16.84
N GLN A 187 5.07 6.95 -17.17
CA GLN A 187 6.07 5.94 -17.51
C GLN A 187 6.78 6.23 -18.84
N LEU A 188 6.03 6.68 -19.86
CA LEU A 188 6.61 7.12 -21.13
C LEU A 188 7.53 8.34 -20.92
N LEU A 189 7.09 9.30 -20.10
CA LEU A 189 7.83 10.53 -19.84
C LEU A 189 9.06 10.31 -18.94
N ARG A 190 9.12 9.18 -18.21
CA ARG A 190 10.16 8.88 -17.23
C ARG A 190 11.57 9.06 -17.77
N ARG A 191 11.85 8.69 -19.03
CA ARG A 191 13.20 8.80 -19.60
C ARG A 191 13.73 10.25 -19.62
N TRP A 192 12.85 11.24 -19.68
CA TRP A 192 13.21 12.65 -19.68
C TRP A 192 13.13 13.28 -18.28
N ILE A 193 12.10 12.93 -17.49
CA ILE A 193 11.87 13.55 -16.18
C ILE A 193 12.47 12.78 -15.00
N GLY A 194 13.01 11.57 -15.23
CA GLY A 194 13.50 10.70 -14.17
C GLY A 194 14.63 11.32 -13.33
N GLY A 195 15.53 12.07 -13.96
CA GLY A 195 16.57 12.83 -13.27
C GLY A 195 16.03 14.00 -12.42
N PHE A 196 14.94 14.63 -12.85
CA PHE A 196 14.27 15.66 -12.07
C PHE A 196 13.54 15.06 -10.85
N ILE A 197 12.84 13.94 -11.06
CA ILE A 197 12.13 13.21 -10.00
C ILE A 197 13.12 12.71 -8.94
N SER A 198 14.26 12.18 -9.35
CA SER A 198 15.28 11.68 -8.43
C SER A 198 15.88 12.80 -7.57
N ARG A 199 16.07 14.00 -8.14
CA ARG A 199 16.56 15.19 -7.41
C ARG A 199 15.52 15.75 -6.42
N HIS A 200 14.22 15.66 -6.71
CA HIS A 200 13.17 16.27 -5.90
C HIS A 200 12.33 15.26 -5.08
N ARG A 201 12.85 14.04 -4.83
CA ARG A 201 12.14 12.95 -4.13
C ARG A 201 11.44 13.37 -2.83
N ALA A 202 12.01 14.30 -2.07
CA ALA A 202 11.42 14.76 -0.81
C ALA A 202 10.13 15.58 -1.01
N VAL A 203 10.15 16.53 -1.95
CA VAL A 203 8.98 17.35 -2.31
C VAL A 203 7.90 16.47 -2.92
N LEU A 204 8.29 15.62 -3.86
CA LEU A 204 7.39 14.66 -4.50
C LEU A 204 6.73 13.70 -3.49
N ARG A 205 7.44 13.28 -2.44
CA ARG A 205 6.86 12.47 -1.36
C ARG A 205 5.84 13.24 -0.52
N LEU A 206 6.07 14.54 -0.30
CA LEU A 206 5.09 15.39 0.39
C LEU A 206 3.82 15.56 -0.44
N VAL A 207 3.97 15.82 -1.74
CA VAL A 207 2.82 15.94 -2.65
C VAL A 207 2.03 14.64 -2.72
N ASP A 208 2.72 13.50 -2.85
CA ASP A 208 2.09 12.16 -2.84
C ASP A 208 1.27 11.91 -1.56
N ARG A 209 1.86 12.15 -0.39
CA ARG A 209 1.14 12.03 0.89
C ARG A 209 -0.02 13.02 1.00
N GLY A 210 0.20 14.28 0.60
CA GLY A 210 -0.82 15.33 0.65
C GLY A 210 -2.01 15.06 -0.27
N SER A 211 -1.76 14.56 -1.47
CA SER A 211 -2.80 14.14 -2.41
C SER A 211 -3.62 12.97 -1.86
N VAL A 212 -2.98 11.97 -1.23
CA VAL A 212 -3.72 10.89 -0.57
C VAL A 212 -4.60 11.44 0.56
N LEU A 213 -4.08 12.33 1.41
CA LEU A 213 -4.88 12.95 2.48
C LEU A 213 -6.05 13.76 1.93
N LEU A 214 -5.85 14.54 0.86
CA LEU A 214 -6.94 15.27 0.19
C LEU A 214 -8.06 14.32 -0.29
N VAL A 215 -7.68 13.21 -0.93
CA VAL A 215 -8.64 12.19 -1.39
C VAL A 215 -9.39 11.56 -0.22
N VAL A 216 -8.68 11.21 0.86
CA VAL A 216 -9.29 10.68 2.09
C VAL A 216 -10.31 11.67 2.63
N TYR A 217 -9.92 12.93 2.77
CA TYR A 217 -10.76 14.00 3.29
C TYR A 217 -12.05 14.14 2.48
N ALA A 218 -11.92 14.22 1.15
CA ALA A 218 -13.04 14.37 0.23
C ALA A 218 -14.03 13.20 0.35
N ALA A 219 -13.53 11.96 0.25
CA ALA A 219 -14.35 10.75 0.30
C ALA A 219 -15.11 10.61 1.63
N PHE A 220 -14.45 10.89 2.75
CA PHE A 220 -15.09 10.81 4.06
C PHE A 220 -16.07 11.95 4.30
N SER A 221 -15.73 13.18 3.89
CA SER A 221 -16.63 14.31 3.98
C SER A 221 -17.91 14.05 3.21
N GLU A 222 -17.80 13.54 1.99
CA GLU A 222 -18.94 13.13 1.17
C GLU A 222 -19.77 12.03 1.87
N GLY A 223 -19.10 11.04 2.47
CA GLY A 223 -19.78 9.98 3.21
C GLY A 223 -20.54 10.46 4.44
N MET A 224 -20.01 11.47 5.14
CA MET A 224 -20.67 12.15 6.26
C MET A 224 -21.90 12.93 5.80
N VAL A 225 -21.77 13.73 4.73
CA VAL A 225 -22.89 14.49 4.14
C VAL A 225 -24.01 13.56 3.68
N ARG A 226 -23.67 12.38 3.16
CA ARG A 226 -24.62 11.35 2.72
C ARG A 226 -25.18 10.49 3.85
N GLY A 227 -24.73 10.70 5.09
CA GLY A 227 -25.23 9.97 6.25
C GLY A 227 -24.98 8.46 6.20
N ILE A 228 -23.84 8.02 5.64
CA ILE A 228 -23.54 6.58 5.45
C ILE A 228 -23.58 5.79 6.75
N TRP A 229 -23.21 6.41 7.86
CA TRP A 229 -23.29 5.80 9.20
C TRP A 229 -24.72 5.46 9.63
N HIS A 230 -25.73 6.11 9.04
CA HIS A 230 -27.13 5.75 9.22
C HIS A 230 -27.62 4.70 8.21
N GLN A 231 -26.88 4.47 7.13
CA GLN A 231 -27.23 3.47 6.10
C GLN A 231 -26.78 2.05 6.48
N VAL A 232 -25.82 1.92 7.39
CA VAL A 232 -25.30 0.62 7.87
C VAL A 232 -25.57 0.46 9.36
N THR A 233 -26.48 -0.45 9.71
CA THR A 233 -26.78 -0.77 11.12
C THR A 233 -25.52 -1.31 11.85
N PRO A 234 -25.37 -1.07 13.16
CA PRO A 234 -24.26 -1.62 13.94
C PRO A 234 -24.10 -3.15 13.83
N ALA A 235 -25.21 -3.88 13.75
CA ALA A 235 -25.18 -5.34 13.55
C ALA A 235 -24.50 -5.73 12.22
N ARG A 236 -24.82 -5.03 11.12
CA ARG A 236 -24.17 -5.25 9.81
C ARG A 236 -22.68 -4.90 9.84
N LEU A 237 -22.28 -3.86 10.58
CA LEU A 237 -20.86 -3.55 10.77
C LEU A 237 -20.13 -4.66 11.52
N ALA A 238 -20.73 -5.20 12.59
CA ALA A 238 -20.17 -6.32 13.34
C ALA A 238 -20.03 -7.58 12.48
N ILE A 239 -21.03 -7.89 11.65
CA ILE A 239 -20.99 -9.01 10.69
C ILE A 239 -19.88 -8.81 9.67
N LEU A 240 -19.79 -7.62 9.05
CA LEU A 240 -18.74 -7.29 8.10
C LEU A 240 -17.34 -7.44 8.73
N LEU A 241 -17.16 -6.92 9.95
CA LEU A 241 -15.93 -7.07 10.71
C LEU A 241 -15.61 -8.56 10.97
N GLY A 242 -16.61 -9.38 11.27
CA GLY A 242 -16.45 -10.82 11.39
C GLY A 242 -15.95 -11.46 10.09
N VAL A 243 -16.56 -11.10 8.95
CA VAL A 243 -16.13 -11.59 7.62
C VAL A 243 -14.69 -11.18 7.30
N GLU A 244 -14.32 -9.94 7.57
CA GLU A 244 -12.96 -9.43 7.40
C GLU A 244 -11.95 -10.13 8.32
N ALA A 245 -12.34 -10.45 9.56
CA ALA A 245 -11.51 -11.21 10.49
C ALA A 245 -11.27 -12.64 9.98
N VAL A 246 -12.29 -13.27 9.38
CA VAL A 246 -12.13 -14.57 8.71
C VAL A 246 -11.20 -14.44 7.52
N LEU A 247 -11.41 -13.45 6.64
CA LEU A 247 -10.56 -13.19 5.48
C LEU A 247 -9.09 -13.00 5.88
N LEU A 248 -8.83 -12.15 6.88
CA LEU A 248 -7.48 -11.89 7.39
C LEU A 248 -6.86 -13.15 8.01
N THR A 249 -7.63 -13.90 8.80
CA THR A 249 -7.17 -15.16 9.42
C THR A 249 -6.79 -16.18 8.36
N VAL A 250 -7.62 -16.35 7.33
CA VAL A 250 -7.36 -17.24 6.20
C VAL A 250 -6.07 -16.82 5.50
N MET A 251 -5.92 -15.53 5.17
CA MET A 251 -4.72 -15.03 4.49
C MET A 251 -3.45 -15.17 5.33
N LEU A 252 -3.50 -14.88 6.63
CA LEU A 252 -2.38 -15.09 7.55
C LEU A 252 -2.01 -16.58 7.67
N THR A 253 -3.00 -17.46 7.69
CA THR A 253 -2.78 -18.91 7.77
C THR A 253 -2.17 -19.44 6.47
N LEU A 254 -2.74 -19.08 5.31
CA LEU A 254 -2.25 -19.46 3.99
C LEU A 254 -0.83 -18.98 3.75
N THR A 255 -0.54 -17.72 4.06
CA THR A 255 0.82 -17.16 3.90
C THR A 255 1.81 -17.79 4.88
N SER A 256 1.41 -18.05 6.14
CA SER A 256 2.29 -18.66 7.15
C SER A 256 2.64 -20.11 6.84
N TYR A 257 1.64 -20.91 6.46
CA TYR A 257 1.82 -22.32 6.12
C TYR A 257 2.40 -22.50 4.72
N GLY A 258 1.88 -21.76 3.73
CA GLY A 258 2.32 -21.80 2.34
C GLY A 258 3.79 -21.41 2.21
N SER A 259 4.23 -20.33 2.88
CA SER A 259 5.65 -19.94 2.87
C SER A 259 6.56 -20.99 3.51
N ARG A 260 6.09 -21.73 4.52
CA ARG A 260 6.83 -22.86 5.10
C ARG A 260 6.93 -24.03 4.11
N LYS A 261 5.81 -24.41 3.48
CA LYS A 261 5.75 -25.53 2.54
C LYS A 261 6.57 -25.28 1.27
N LEU A 262 6.65 -24.02 0.83
CA LEU A 262 7.46 -23.60 -0.32
C LEU A 262 8.98 -23.53 -0.01
N GLY A 263 9.37 -23.81 1.24
CA GLY A 263 10.79 -23.92 1.64
C GLY A 263 11.49 -22.58 1.88
N PHE A 264 10.76 -21.48 2.11
CA PHE A 264 11.38 -20.19 2.37
C PHE A 264 12.07 -20.17 3.75
N VAL A 265 13.17 -19.44 3.85
CA VAL A 265 13.85 -19.18 5.13
C VAL A 265 12.98 -18.31 6.04
N ARG A 266 13.26 -18.31 7.35
CA ARG A 266 12.43 -17.62 8.35
C ARG A 266 12.17 -16.16 7.99
N GLU A 267 13.21 -15.43 7.61
CA GLU A 267 13.14 -13.99 7.34
C GLU A 267 12.21 -13.68 6.17
N ASP A 268 12.30 -14.47 5.10
CA ASP A 268 11.46 -14.39 3.91
C ASP A 268 10.02 -14.81 4.20
N ARG A 269 9.82 -15.83 5.05
CA ARG A 269 8.48 -16.25 5.49
C ARG A 269 7.76 -15.14 6.22
N ILE A 270 8.46 -14.41 7.10
CA ILE A 270 7.92 -13.25 7.81
C ILE A 270 7.50 -12.17 6.80
N THR A 271 8.35 -11.89 5.81
CA THR A 271 8.03 -10.95 4.74
C THR A 271 6.79 -11.37 3.95
N ILE A 272 6.67 -12.65 3.58
CA ILE A 272 5.49 -13.18 2.86
C ILE A 272 4.23 -13.06 3.71
N VAL A 273 4.29 -13.38 5.01
CA VAL A 273 3.15 -13.23 5.91
C VAL A 273 2.67 -11.79 5.94
N PHE A 274 3.58 -10.84 6.14
CA PHE A 274 3.16 -9.45 6.29
C PHE A 274 2.80 -8.76 4.98
N ALA A 275 3.53 -9.01 3.90
CA ALA A 275 3.26 -8.41 2.60
C ALA A 275 2.13 -9.14 1.84
N GLY A 276 1.95 -10.44 2.05
CA GLY A 276 0.94 -11.24 1.37
C GLY A 276 -0.45 -11.16 1.99
N SER A 277 -0.58 -10.80 3.27
CA SER A 277 -1.87 -10.78 3.98
C SER A 277 -2.49 -9.39 4.12
N LYS A 278 -1.86 -8.34 3.61
CA LYS A 278 -2.29 -6.95 3.81
C LYS A 278 -2.85 -6.32 2.56
N LYS A 279 -3.69 -5.30 2.76
CA LYS A 279 -4.28 -4.47 1.72
C LYS A 279 -4.08 -2.98 2.01
N SER A 280 -3.79 -2.23 0.96
CA SER A 280 -3.39 -0.82 1.03
C SER A 280 -4.57 0.11 0.94
N LEU A 281 -4.92 0.70 2.08
CA LEU A 281 -5.88 1.79 2.15
C LEU A 281 -5.38 3.02 1.40
N ALA A 282 -4.10 3.37 1.54
CA ALA A 282 -3.51 4.54 0.89
C ALA A 282 -3.56 4.47 -0.64
N ALA A 283 -3.40 3.28 -1.22
CA ALA A 283 -3.53 3.07 -2.66
C ALA A 283 -4.99 2.88 -3.09
N GLY A 284 -5.80 2.21 -2.27
CA GLY A 284 -7.20 1.91 -2.57
C GLY A 284 -8.11 3.13 -2.53
N LEU A 285 -7.86 4.12 -1.66
CA LEU A 285 -8.71 5.32 -1.56
C LEU A 285 -8.76 6.15 -2.87
N PRO A 286 -7.62 6.55 -3.47
CA PRO A 286 -7.60 7.18 -4.80
C PRO A 286 -8.28 6.37 -5.89
N MET A 287 -8.18 5.03 -5.84
CA MET A 287 -8.85 4.17 -6.79
C MET A 287 -10.35 4.19 -6.58
N ALA A 288 -10.82 4.08 -5.33
CA ALA A 288 -12.23 4.00 -5.01
C ALA A 288 -13.01 5.26 -5.41
N SER A 289 -12.43 6.45 -5.20
CA SER A 289 -13.08 7.71 -5.59
C SER A 289 -13.32 7.78 -7.09
N VAL A 290 -12.39 7.28 -7.90
CA VAL A 290 -12.54 7.21 -9.35
C VAL A 290 -13.49 6.09 -9.79
N LEU A 291 -13.39 4.92 -9.16
CA LEU A 291 -14.14 3.73 -9.56
C LEU A 291 -15.63 3.83 -9.20
N PHE A 292 -15.95 4.36 -8.03
CA PHE A 292 -17.31 4.35 -7.49
C PHE A 292 -17.94 5.75 -7.41
N GLY A 293 -17.17 6.81 -7.62
CA GLY A 293 -17.62 8.20 -7.53
C GLY A 293 -18.41 8.43 -6.23
N ALA A 294 -19.65 8.86 -6.40
CA ALA A 294 -20.67 8.98 -5.36
C ALA A 294 -20.75 7.82 -4.34
N GLN A 295 -20.53 6.57 -4.77
CA GLN A 295 -20.65 5.38 -3.92
C GLN A 295 -19.31 4.98 -3.28
N ALA A 296 -18.23 5.73 -3.50
CA ALA A 296 -16.89 5.40 -3.02
C ALA A 296 -16.83 5.25 -1.51
N SER A 297 -17.54 6.09 -0.77
CA SER A 297 -17.54 6.08 0.69
C SER A 297 -18.15 4.80 1.30
N LEU A 298 -19.17 4.20 0.67
CA LEU A 298 -19.66 2.86 1.04
C LEU A 298 -18.71 1.74 0.61
N ALA A 299 -18.13 1.85 -0.59
CA ALA A 299 -17.20 0.83 -1.12
C ALA A 299 -15.86 0.78 -0.35
N VAL A 300 -15.46 1.90 0.24
CA VAL A 300 -14.23 2.04 1.03
C VAL A 300 -14.38 1.53 2.45
N LEU A 301 -15.61 1.46 2.97
CA LEU A 301 -15.85 1.08 4.36
C LEU A 301 -15.21 -0.27 4.75
N PRO A 302 -15.37 -1.37 3.97
CA PRO A 302 -14.68 -2.62 4.26
C PRO A 302 -13.14 -2.48 4.24
N LEU A 303 -12.61 -1.72 3.28
CA LEU A 303 -11.17 -1.47 3.18
C LEU A 303 -10.62 -0.78 4.44
N MET A 304 -11.38 0.14 5.04
CA MET A 304 -10.99 0.82 6.28
C MET A 304 -10.99 -0.11 7.49
N LEU A 305 -12.06 -0.87 7.67
CA LEU A 305 -12.20 -1.80 8.79
C LEU A 305 -11.11 -2.87 8.73
N PHE A 306 -10.89 -3.44 7.55
CA PHE A 306 -9.82 -4.40 7.32
C PHE A 306 -8.44 -3.79 7.57
N HIS A 307 -8.22 -2.54 7.12
CA HIS A 307 -6.96 -1.84 7.36
C HIS A 307 -6.67 -1.66 8.86
N GLN A 308 -7.66 -1.28 9.65
CA GLN A 308 -7.47 -1.11 11.08
C GLN A 308 -7.20 -2.44 11.78
N MET A 309 -7.96 -3.47 11.41
CA MET A 309 -7.80 -4.82 11.96
C MET A 309 -6.43 -5.43 11.62
N GLN A 310 -6.00 -5.36 10.36
CA GLN A 310 -4.71 -5.92 9.95
C GLN A 310 -3.54 -5.27 10.71
N LEU A 311 -3.61 -3.97 11.04
CA LEU A 311 -2.57 -3.29 11.81
C LEU A 311 -2.50 -3.83 13.24
N MET A 312 -3.65 -3.96 13.91
CA MET A 312 -3.73 -4.49 15.27
C MET A 312 -3.21 -5.93 15.35
N VAL A 313 -3.72 -6.81 14.48
CA VAL A 313 -3.35 -8.24 14.45
C VAL A 313 -1.87 -8.41 14.06
N CYS A 314 -1.40 -7.71 13.02
CA CYS A 314 0.00 -7.83 12.59
C CYS A 314 0.98 -7.27 13.62
N ALA A 315 0.62 -6.24 14.39
CA ALA A 315 1.47 -5.72 15.46
C ALA A 315 1.72 -6.78 16.56
N VAL A 316 0.67 -7.50 16.95
CA VAL A 316 0.77 -8.61 17.93
C VAL A 316 1.61 -9.74 17.35
N LEU A 317 1.36 -10.14 16.09
CA LEU A 317 2.14 -11.18 15.41
C LEU A 317 3.62 -10.80 15.28
N ALA A 318 3.93 -9.54 14.95
CA ALA A 318 5.31 -9.08 14.78
C ALA A 318 6.10 -9.20 16.08
N ARG A 319 5.51 -8.77 17.21
CA ARG A 319 6.14 -8.94 18.54
C ARG A 319 6.33 -10.42 18.90
N ARG A 320 5.35 -11.26 18.59
CA ARG A 320 5.44 -12.71 18.84
C ARG A 320 6.51 -13.39 17.98
N PHE A 321 6.69 -12.96 16.73
CA PHE A 321 7.78 -13.45 15.88
C PHE A 321 9.15 -12.96 16.38
N ALA A 322 9.25 -11.71 16.84
CA ALA A 322 10.46 -11.18 17.43
C ALA A 322 10.90 -11.96 18.68
N ALA A 323 9.96 -12.26 19.59
CA ALA A 323 10.22 -13.02 20.82
C ALA A 323 10.64 -14.48 20.56
N ARG A 324 10.36 -15.02 19.36
CA ARG A 324 10.74 -16.37 18.95
C ARG A 324 11.98 -16.39 18.05
N ALA A 325 12.67 -15.27 17.90
CA ALA A 325 13.90 -15.20 17.12
C ALA A 325 15.01 -15.91 17.92
N PRO A 326 15.81 -16.80 17.30
CA PRO A 326 16.96 -17.39 17.96
C PRO A 326 17.89 -16.28 18.49
N GLU A 327 18.29 -16.38 19.75
CA GLU A 327 19.32 -15.50 20.32
C GLU A 327 20.62 -15.70 19.54
N GLY A 328 21.03 -14.69 18.76
CA GLY A 328 22.21 -14.74 17.88
C GLY A 328 22.01 -14.12 16.49
N ALA A 329 20.78 -14.03 15.97
CA ALA A 329 20.53 -13.49 14.62
C ALA A 329 20.80 -11.98 14.47
N GLY A 330 20.87 -11.24 15.59
CA GLY A 330 21.22 -9.81 15.59
C GLY A 330 22.72 -9.52 15.42
N ALA A 331 23.60 -10.49 15.76
CA ALA A 331 25.04 -10.30 15.73
C ALA A 331 25.63 -10.53 14.33
N ALA A 332 25.11 -11.50 13.57
CA ALA A 332 25.61 -11.84 12.23
C ALA A 332 25.39 -10.71 11.19
N GLY A 333 24.28 -9.96 11.29
CA GLY A 333 24.01 -8.82 10.40
C GLY A 333 24.88 -7.59 10.70
N ALA A 334 25.22 -7.38 11.99
CA ALA A 334 26.13 -6.31 12.41
C ALA A 334 27.58 -6.63 12.00
N GLU A 335 28.00 -7.89 12.13
CA GLU A 335 29.33 -8.32 11.66
C GLU A 335 29.48 -8.31 10.13
N ALA A 336 28.44 -8.69 9.37
CA ALA A 336 28.49 -8.64 7.91
C ALA A 336 28.52 -7.19 7.39
N GLY A 337 27.78 -6.28 8.04
CA GLY A 337 27.84 -4.84 7.77
C GLY A 337 29.22 -4.27 8.08
N ASN A 338 29.80 -4.64 9.24
CA ASN A 338 31.11 -4.17 9.67
C ASN A 338 32.26 -4.73 8.79
N ARG A 339 32.20 -6.00 8.38
CA ARG A 339 33.17 -6.59 7.43
C ARG A 339 33.09 -5.93 6.05
N SER A 340 31.90 -5.51 5.60
CA SER A 340 31.74 -4.80 4.32
C SER A 340 32.21 -3.34 4.36
N SER A 341 32.13 -2.68 5.53
CA SER A 341 32.67 -1.33 5.71
C SER A 341 34.18 -1.33 5.91
N VAL A 342 34.72 -2.33 6.62
CA VAL A 342 36.17 -2.50 6.79
C VAL A 342 36.83 -2.86 5.46
N ALA A 343 36.27 -3.81 4.69
CA ALA A 343 36.80 -4.16 3.37
C ALA A 343 36.74 -3.01 2.34
N ARG A 344 35.81 -2.05 2.50
CA ARG A 344 35.77 -0.83 1.67
C ARG A 344 36.78 0.23 2.12
N ALA A 345 37.01 0.36 3.42
CA ALA A 345 38.04 1.27 3.95
C ALA A 345 39.47 0.78 3.62
N ASP A 346 39.69 -0.53 3.61
CA ASP A 346 40.97 -1.13 3.22
C ASP A 346 41.23 -1.00 1.71
N ALA A 347 40.18 -1.00 0.88
CA ALA A 347 40.31 -0.77 -0.57
C ALA A 347 40.60 0.70 -0.92
N ASP A 348 39.94 1.66 -0.27
CA ASP A 348 40.17 3.10 -0.48
C ASP A 348 41.55 3.56 0.06
N SER A 349 42.09 2.89 1.08
CA SER A 349 43.44 3.18 1.62
C SER A 349 44.57 2.59 0.77
N ALA A 350 44.33 1.47 0.08
CA ALA A 350 45.29 0.92 -0.88
C ALA A 350 45.38 1.76 -2.16
N ASP A 351 44.24 2.26 -2.67
CA ASP A 351 44.18 3.08 -3.90
C ASP A 351 44.83 4.47 -3.70
N SER A 352 44.70 5.05 -2.51
CA SER A 352 45.33 6.34 -2.17
C SER A 352 46.84 6.26 -1.90
N ALA A 353 47.36 5.07 -1.54
CA ALA A 353 48.80 4.86 -1.37
C ALA A 353 49.53 4.69 -2.71
N ASP A 354 48.88 4.06 -3.70
CA ASP A 354 49.44 3.88 -5.05
C ASP A 354 49.44 5.20 -5.85
N ASP A 355 48.42 6.04 -5.70
CA ASP A 355 48.34 7.35 -6.38
C ASP A 355 49.36 8.38 -5.83
N ALA A 356 49.71 8.26 -4.55
CA ALA A 356 50.75 9.07 -3.91
C ALA A 356 52.19 8.65 -4.26
N ALA A 357 52.40 7.42 -4.73
CA ALA A 357 53.70 6.93 -5.18
C ALA A 357 54.02 7.34 -6.63
N LEU A 358 52.99 7.53 -7.47
CA LEU A 358 53.12 7.94 -8.88
C LEU A 358 53.33 9.45 -9.08
N THR A 359 53.16 10.27 -8.04
CA THR A 359 53.36 11.74 -8.10
C THR A 359 54.72 12.21 -7.57
N ARG A 360 55.65 11.29 -7.25
CA ARG A 360 57.01 11.61 -6.74
C ARG A 360 58.17 11.06 -7.59
N VAL A 361 58.01 11.05 -8.90
CA VAL A 361 59.10 10.95 -9.89
C VAL A 361 58.91 12.06 -10.89
#